data_AF-A0A858SMJ7-F1
#
_entry.id   AF-A0A858SMJ7-F1
#
_cell.length_a   1.000
_cell.length_b   1.000
_cell.length_c   1.000
_cell.angle_alpha   90.00
_cell.angle_beta   90.00
_cell.angle_gamma   90.00
#
_symmetry.space_group_name_H-M   'P 1'
#
loop_
_entity.id
_entity.type
_entity.pdbx_description
1 polymer ?
#
loop_
_entity_poly.entity_id
_entity_poly.type
_entity_poly.pdbx_seq_one_letter_code
_entity_poly.pdbx_strand_id
1 'polypeptide(L)'
;MIAPDLSVPERISALIEAEMSEAGAGRDMAQQRIAAALRTALRPPREVTVNFSGGLVQTCWSVTRGDGDYRVVYMPLAGYFSLCAESDFGPLDIGVHGSALGCFGSV
;
A
#
# COMPACT_ATOMS: atom_id res chain seq x y z
N MET A 1 -16.91 -10.34 -0.45
CA MET A 1 -17.65 -9.11 -0.82
C MET A 1 -17.50 -8.14 0.36
N ILE A 2 -16.83 -7.02 0.17
CA ILE A 2 -16.59 -6.04 1.25
C ILE A 2 -17.92 -5.32 1.54
N ALA A 3 -18.27 -5.14 2.81
CA ALA A 3 -19.57 -4.60 3.23
C ALA A 3 -19.78 -3.16 2.69
N PRO A 4 -21.00 -2.80 2.23
CA PRO A 4 -21.27 -1.55 1.51
C PRO A 4 -21.23 -0.28 2.38
N ASP A 5 -21.11 -0.43 3.70
CA ASP A 5 -21.11 0.63 4.72
C ASP A 5 -19.70 1.05 5.19
N LEU A 6 -18.64 0.43 4.69
CA LEU A 6 -17.28 0.75 5.10
C LEU A 6 -16.78 2.07 4.48
N SER A 7 -16.15 2.89 5.31
CA SER A 7 -15.35 4.04 4.89
C SER A 7 -14.17 3.61 4.01
N VAL A 8 -13.62 4.53 3.22
CA VAL A 8 -12.46 4.23 2.35
C VAL A 8 -11.27 3.64 3.15
N PRO A 9 -10.86 4.19 4.30
CA PRO A 9 -9.82 3.59 5.15
C PRO A 9 -10.13 2.15 5.60
N GLU A 10 -11.37 1.86 5.96
CA GLU A 10 -11.78 0.52 6.40
C GLU A 10 -11.74 -0.47 5.25
N ARG A 11 -12.19 -0.05 4.05
CA ARG A 11 -12.08 -0.87 2.84
C ARG A 11 -10.64 -1.19 2.49
N ILE A 12 -9.74 -0.20 2.58
CA ILE A 12 -8.31 -0.38 2.33
C ILE A 12 -7.71 -1.35 3.35
N SER A 13 -8.00 -1.15 4.64
CA SER A 13 -7.51 -2.02 5.71
C SER A 13 -8.00 -3.46 5.51
N ALA A 14 -9.26 -3.64 5.11
CA ALA A 14 -9.84 -4.95 4.82
C ALA A 14 -9.16 -5.64 3.62
N LEU A 15 -8.81 -4.90 2.56
CA LEU A 15 -8.04 -5.45 1.43
C LEU A 15 -6.67 -5.96 1.89
N ILE A 16 -5.94 -5.17 2.67
CA ILE A 16 -4.61 -5.55 3.16
C ILE A 16 -4.70 -6.76 4.11
N GLU A 17 -5.68 -6.79 5.02
CA GLU A 17 -5.83 -7.92 5.94
C GLU A 17 -6.18 -9.22 5.21
N ALA A 18 -7.02 -9.15 4.16
CA ALA A 18 -7.30 -10.31 3.31
C ALA A 18 -6.01 -10.85 2.66
N GLU A 19 -5.20 -9.97 2.05
CA GLU A 19 -3.92 -10.36 1.46
C GLU A 19 -2.95 -10.99 2.49
N MET A 20 -2.85 -10.39 3.68
CA MET A 20 -1.97 -10.92 4.75
C MET A 20 -2.47 -12.25 5.30
N SER A 21 -3.78 -12.46 5.38
CA SER A 21 -4.39 -13.72 5.82
C SER A 21 -4.08 -14.84 4.82
N GLU A 22 -4.23 -14.56 3.52
CA GLU A 22 -3.89 -15.50 2.45
C GLU A 22 -2.39 -15.86 2.47
N ALA A 23 -1.51 -14.87 2.60
CA ALA A 23 -0.07 -15.10 2.70
C ALA A 23 0.32 -15.95 3.93
N GLY A 24 -0.35 -15.73 5.08
CA GLY A 24 -0.12 -16.50 6.30
C GLY A 24 -0.58 -17.95 6.22
N ALA A 25 -1.63 -18.24 5.44
CA ALA A 25 -2.14 -19.59 5.22
C ALA A 25 -1.35 -20.37 4.14
N GLY A 26 -0.58 -19.67 3.30
CA GLY A 26 0.26 -20.26 2.27
C GLY A 26 1.48 -21.01 2.82
N ARG A 27 2.23 -21.67 1.93
CA ARG A 27 3.51 -22.35 2.26
C ARG A 27 4.75 -21.57 1.85
N ASP A 28 4.58 -20.41 1.21
CA ASP A 28 5.69 -19.57 0.78
C ASP A 28 6.28 -18.81 1.97
N MET A 29 7.46 -19.24 2.41
CA MET A 29 8.13 -18.63 3.55
C MET A 29 8.58 -17.19 3.29
N ALA A 30 8.90 -16.82 2.04
CA ALA A 30 9.28 -15.46 1.71
C ALA A 30 8.07 -14.54 1.83
N GLN A 31 6.93 -14.96 1.27
CA GLN A 31 5.68 -14.19 1.35
C GLN A 31 5.19 -14.01 2.79
N GLN A 32 5.31 -15.04 3.64
CA GLN A 32 4.99 -14.93 5.06
C GLN A 32 5.87 -13.91 5.80
N ARG A 33 7.17 -13.86 5.49
CA ARG A 33 8.09 -12.87 6.08
C ARG A 33 7.76 -11.44 5.63
N ILE A 34 7.45 -11.27 4.35
CA ILE A 34 7.01 -9.97 3.80
C ILE A 34 5.72 -9.53 4.50
N ALA A 35 4.75 -10.43 4.72
CA ALA A 35 3.51 -10.12 5.42
C ALA A 35 3.75 -9.72 6.89
N ALA A 36 4.68 -10.39 7.58
CA ALA A 36 5.07 -9.99 8.94
C ALA A 36 5.71 -8.60 8.96
N ALA A 37 6.62 -8.32 8.02
CA ALA A 37 7.27 -7.01 7.90
C ALA A 37 6.25 -5.90 7.54
N LEU A 38 5.37 -6.14 6.57
CA LEU A 38 4.29 -5.22 6.22
C LEU A 38 3.45 -4.89 7.44
N ARG A 39 3.03 -5.89 8.22
CA ARG A 39 2.22 -5.70 9.43
C ARG A 39 2.89 -4.75 10.44
N THR A 40 4.21 -4.76 10.56
CA THR A 40 4.93 -3.81 11.42
C THR A 40 5.00 -2.39 10.84
N ALA A 41 5.09 -2.28 9.52
CA ALA A 41 5.15 -1.00 8.80
C ALA A 41 3.77 -0.33 8.66
N LEU A 42 2.68 -1.09 8.79
CA LEU A 42 1.32 -0.60 8.62
C LEU A 42 0.98 0.55 9.58
N ARG A 43 0.12 1.42 9.07
CA ARG A 43 -0.54 2.49 9.82
C ARG A 43 -1.99 2.60 9.35
N PRO A 44 -2.87 3.25 10.15
CA PRO A 44 -4.18 3.62 9.67
C PRO A 44 -4.07 4.39 8.34
N PRO A 45 -4.84 4.00 7.30
CA PRO A 45 -4.81 4.69 6.02
C PRO A 45 -5.06 6.19 6.21
N ARG A 46 -4.20 7.02 5.60
CA ARG A 46 -4.33 8.48 5.66
C ARG A 46 -4.10 9.06 4.28
N GLU A 47 -4.90 10.04 3.95
CA GLU A 47 -4.78 10.79 2.71
C GLU A 47 -3.39 11.41 2.56
N VAL A 48 -2.85 11.29 1.36
CA VAL A 48 -1.57 11.85 0.96
C VAL A 48 -1.63 12.24 -0.51
N THR A 49 -1.03 13.38 -0.86
CA THR A 49 -0.85 13.75 -2.26
C THR A 49 0.36 13.00 -2.80
N VAL A 50 0.15 12.23 -3.88
CA VAL A 50 1.19 11.49 -4.59
C VAL A 50 1.49 12.18 -5.90
N ASN A 51 2.78 12.31 -6.20
CA ASN A 51 3.28 12.80 -7.47
C ASN A 51 3.41 11.63 -8.44
N PHE A 52 3.09 11.89 -9.71
CA PHE A 52 3.22 10.95 -10.81
C PHE A 52 4.08 11.53 -11.92
N SER A 53 4.67 10.65 -12.71
CA SER A 53 5.39 11.03 -13.93
C SER A 53 4.52 11.94 -14.82
N GLY A 54 5.14 12.98 -15.39
CA GLY A 54 4.43 13.98 -16.19
C GLY A 54 3.83 15.16 -15.39
N GLY A 55 4.16 15.28 -14.10
CA GLY A 55 3.75 16.42 -13.26
C GLY A 55 2.31 16.32 -12.75
N LEU A 56 1.71 15.15 -12.82
CA LEU A 56 0.37 14.89 -12.30
C LEU A 56 0.42 14.65 -10.79
N VAL A 57 -0.62 15.10 -10.08
CA VAL A 57 -0.77 14.87 -8.64
C VAL A 57 -2.15 14.29 -8.36
N GLN A 58 -2.22 13.37 -7.40
CA GLN A 58 -3.47 12.73 -7.00
C GLN A 58 -3.51 12.49 -5.49
N THR A 59 -4.68 12.70 -4.87
CA THR A 59 -4.95 12.25 -3.51
C THR A 59 -5.09 10.74 -3.47
N CYS A 60 -4.17 10.09 -2.76
CA CYS A 60 -4.11 8.66 -2.51
C CYS A 60 -4.11 8.40 -0.99
N TRP A 61 -3.93 7.15 -0.58
CA TRP A 61 -3.94 6.77 0.84
C TRP A 61 -2.64 6.08 1.23
N SER A 62 -1.82 6.70 2.07
CA SER A 62 -0.63 6.05 2.65
C SER A 62 -1.08 4.98 3.65
N VAL A 63 -0.60 3.75 3.46
CA VAL A 63 -0.94 2.59 4.29
C VAL A 63 0.24 2.09 5.13
N THR A 64 1.47 2.46 4.77
CA THR A 64 2.66 2.28 5.60
C THR A 64 3.21 3.62 6.09
N ARG A 65 3.94 3.61 7.22
CA ARG A 65 4.61 4.80 7.78
C ARG A 65 5.70 5.38 6.88
N GLY A 66 6.18 4.59 5.92
CA GLY A 66 7.43 4.83 5.20
C GLY A 66 8.64 4.39 6.02
N ASP A 67 9.71 3.98 5.35
CA ASP A 67 11.00 3.63 5.98
C ASP A 67 12.07 4.72 5.82
N GLY A 68 11.72 5.83 5.16
CA GLY A 68 12.63 6.93 4.81
C GLY A 68 12.96 6.97 3.32
N ASP A 69 12.84 5.82 2.63
CA ASP A 69 13.12 5.70 1.20
C ASP A 69 11.84 5.39 0.41
N TYR A 70 10.96 4.55 0.95
CA TYR A 70 9.74 4.09 0.29
C TYR A 70 8.53 4.03 1.22
N ARG A 71 7.34 4.13 0.61
CA ARG A 71 6.06 3.80 1.25
C ARG A 71 5.11 3.13 0.28
N VAL A 72 4.14 2.40 0.81
CA VAL A 72 3.03 1.86 0.03
C VAL A 72 1.82 2.78 0.16
N VAL A 73 1.19 3.08 -0.97
CA VAL A 73 -0.03 3.88 -1.06
C VAL A 73 -1.12 3.10 -1.80
N TYR A 74 -2.38 3.33 -1.46
CA TYR A 74 -3.53 2.86 -2.21
C TYR A 74 -4.04 3.97 -3.14
N MET A 75 -4.26 3.62 -4.41
CA MET A 75 -4.75 4.54 -5.44
C MET A 75 -6.24 4.33 -5.68
N PRO A 76 -7.12 5.24 -5.20
CA PRO A 76 -8.56 5.00 -5.18
C PRO A 76 -9.19 4.95 -6.59
N LEU A 77 -8.65 5.69 -7.56
CA LEU A 77 -9.17 5.67 -8.93
C LEU A 77 -8.81 4.37 -9.68
N ALA A 78 -7.67 3.78 -9.36
CA ALA A 78 -7.16 2.60 -10.04
C ALA A 78 -7.54 1.29 -9.31
N GLY A 79 -7.82 1.38 -8.01
CA GLY A 79 -8.29 0.25 -7.20
C GLY A 79 -7.17 -0.67 -6.70
N TYR A 80 -5.90 -0.26 -6.79
CA TYR A 80 -4.73 -1.07 -6.41
C TYR A 80 -3.69 -0.25 -5.61
N PHE A 81 -2.60 -0.90 -5.20
CA PHE A 81 -1.51 -0.29 -4.45
C PHE A 81 -0.33 0.09 -5.33
N SER A 82 0.41 1.11 -4.91
CA SER A 82 1.67 1.52 -5.51
C SER A 82 2.77 1.64 -4.46
N LEU A 83 3.99 1.27 -4.84
CA LEU A 83 5.19 1.67 -4.13
C LEU A 83 5.60 3.07 -4.58
N CYS A 84 5.75 3.97 -3.62
CA CYS A 84 6.24 5.32 -3.87
C CYS A 84 7.58 5.53 -3.18
N ALA A 85 8.50 6.20 -3.87
CA ALA A 85 9.71 6.73 -3.26
C ALA A 85 9.38 7.99 -2.46
N GLU A 86 10.00 8.15 -1.30
CA GLU A 86 9.96 9.39 -0.53
C GLU A 86 10.74 10.48 -1.25
N SER A 87 10.24 11.71 -1.22
CA SER A 87 10.94 12.87 -1.78
C SER A 87 10.55 14.15 -1.05
N ASP A 88 11.35 15.20 -1.24
CA ASP A 88 11.08 16.53 -0.67
C ASP A 88 9.74 17.14 -1.13
N PHE A 89 9.20 16.65 -2.26
CA PHE A 89 7.90 17.08 -2.80
C PHE A 89 6.74 16.16 -2.40
N GLY A 90 6.98 15.23 -1.46
CA GLY A 90 6.06 14.16 -1.10
C GLY A 90 6.31 12.86 -1.87
N PRO A 91 5.52 11.82 -1.64
CA PRO A 91 5.72 10.52 -2.27
C PRO A 91 5.59 10.60 -3.80
N LEU A 92 6.51 9.94 -4.50
CA LEU A 92 6.55 9.83 -5.95
C LEU A 92 6.27 8.38 -6.37
N ASP A 93 5.25 8.17 -7.19
CA ASP A 93 4.99 6.89 -7.84
C ASP A 93 6.16 6.50 -8.76
N ILE A 94 6.69 5.28 -8.56
CA ILE A 94 7.82 4.76 -9.35
C ILE A 94 7.41 3.62 -10.30
N GLY A 95 6.11 3.46 -10.57
CA GLY A 95 5.60 2.47 -11.53
C GLY A 95 5.54 1.02 -11.03
N VAL A 96 5.74 0.77 -9.73
CA VAL A 96 5.56 -0.56 -9.12
C VAL A 96 4.17 -0.65 -8.53
N HIS A 97 3.29 -1.40 -9.20
CA HIS A 97 1.84 -1.44 -8.92
C HIS A 97 1.35 -2.87 -8.68
N GLY A 98 0.33 -3.03 -7.83
CA GLY A 98 -0.33 -4.32 -7.61
C GLY A 98 -0.95 -4.46 -6.24
N SER A 99 -0.74 -5.62 -5.62
CA SER A 99 -1.13 -5.91 -4.23
C SER A 99 -0.27 -5.13 -3.23
N ALA A 100 -0.75 -4.96 -2.01
CA ALA A 100 0.02 -4.27 -0.97
C ALA A 100 1.30 -5.07 -0.63
N LEU A 101 1.18 -6.40 -0.51
CA LEU A 101 2.33 -7.28 -0.28
C LEU A 101 3.33 -7.26 -1.43
N GLY A 102 2.85 -7.25 -2.68
CA GLY A 102 3.72 -7.23 -3.86
C GLY A 102 4.51 -5.93 -3.95
N CYS A 103 3.85 -4.78 -3.75
CA CYS A 103 4.52 -3.49 -3.71
C CYS A 103 5.52 -3.41 -2.56
N PHE A 104 5.13 -3.84 -1.35
CA PHE A 104 6.00 -3.80 -0.17
C PHE A 104 7.23 -4.71 -0.31
N GLY A 105 7.07 -5.90 -0.90
CA GLY A 105 8.16 -6.86 -1.09
C GLY A 105 9.01 -6.64 -2.34
N SER A 106 8.82 -5.53 -3.06
CA SER A 106 9.61 -5.18 -4.25
C SER A 106 10.94 -4.49 -3.93
N VAL A 107 11.19 -4.17 -2.66
CA VAL A 107 12.40 -3.53 -2.13
C VAL A 107 13.02 -4.34 -0.99
#